data_AF-A0A2G8SKF3-F1
#
_entry.id   AF-A0A2G8SKF3-F1
#
_cell.length_a   1.000
_cell.length_b   1.000
_cell.length_c   1.000
_cell.angle_alpha   90.00
_cell.angle_beta   90.00
_cell.angle_gamma   90.00
#
_symmetry.space_group_name_H-M   'P 1'
#
loop_
_entity.id
_entity.type
_entity.pdbx_description
1 polymer ?
#
loop_
_entity_poly.entity_id
_entity_poly.type
_entity_poly.pdbx_seq_one_letter_code
_entity_poly.pdbx_strand_id
1 'polypeptide(L)'
;MADYFGPRLLELPQQNFSQVRACGPPSWPPRRTSIYRYLSSYYTDVSQAKTLQVYDSKAMSLSLLLGPGLLGTLGHQHKRQRKMLNPVFSVKHLREMTPIFYDVIHRTRDAVMQRVIDSGHKNGIELDMLSWSGRTTLEVLGQAGLGVSFDPLTEDRPNAFADAVKDFFPQLSRLVALRGIISIAVKIGSRAFRRWVVERMPFDNVQQLKCIADTLHNRSVEIFNERKAALESGDEAIKHQIGEGRDIMSILVRENMRASESDKLPDEELIAQGSTTVLAGMDTTANSLARVLRLLADHPQIQDKLRQEIIQAVESEGEGGTLEFDKVMALPYLEAICRETVRYPGVTALFRTKKDMVLPLSEPIRMRDGTMVDAIPIPKGTEVLPNVIAANCNPALWGPDASEWRPERWLEPIPRAVEEAHIPGVYSHLMTFIGGNKSCIGFKFAQIEFKMVLLILLQHFEFRPTGKKIFWNFGLL
;
A
#
# COMPACT_ATOMS: atom_id res chain seq x y z
N MET A 1 -11.40 -34.02 -1.32
CA MET A 1 -11.13 -33.16 -2.49
C MET A 1 -9.64 -33.32 -2.85
N ALA A 2 -9.27 -34.52 -3.32
CA ALA A 2 -7.88 -34.97 -3.51
C ALA A 2 -7.64 -35.50 -4.94
N ASP A 3 -8.37 -34.96 -5.93
CA ASP A 3 -8.33 -35.41 -7.34
C ASP A 3 -7.89 -34.28 -8.29
N TYR A 4 -6.76 -33.63 -8.01
CA TYR A 4 -6.10 -32.78 -9.03
C TYR A 4 -4.59 -33.00 -9.21
N PHE A 5 -3.94 -33.87 -8.43
CA PHE A 5 -2.54 -34.26 -8.68
C PHE A 5 -2.25 -35.71 -8.23
N GLY A 6 -2.18 -36.63 -9.19
CA GLY A 6 -1.60 -37.98 -9.01
C GLY A 6 -2.10 -39.01 -10.04
N PRO A 7 -1.25 -39.68 -10.85
CA PRO A 7 -1.72 -40.66 -11.83
C PRO A 7 -1.63 -42.12 -11.31
N ARG A 8 -2.70 -42.90 -11.49
CA ARG A 8 -2.66 -44.37 -11.47
C ARG A 8 -2.50 -44.91 -12.90
N LEU A 9 -1.51 -45.79 -13.05
CA LEU A 9 -1.15 -46.55 -14.23
C LEU A 9 -2.16 -47.67 -14.54
N LEU A 10 -2.53 -47.80 -15.82
CA LEU A 10 -3.00 -49.05 -16.42
C LEU A 10 -2.24 -49.26 -17.75
N GLU A 11 -1.66 -50.46 -17.85
CA GLU A 11 -0.66 -50.91 -18.83
C GLU A 11 -1.29 -51.41 -20.15
N LEU A 12 -0.51 -51.32 -21.25
CA LEU A 12 -0.30 -52.32 -22.34
C LEU A 12 0.44 -51.64 -23.54
N PRO A 13 1.17 -52.36 -24.40
CA PRO A 13 2.46 -53.00 -24.18
C PRO A 13 3.62 -52.33 -24.93
N GLN A 14 4.82 -52.71 -24.51
CA GLN A 14 6.15 -52.23 -24.85
C GLN A 14 6.50 -52.19 -26.35
N GLN A 15 7.19 -51.13 -26.78
CA GLN A 15 8.45 -51.25 -27.53
C GLN A 15 9.26 -49.93 -27.59
N ASN A 16 10.45 -49.99 -26.97
CA ASN A 16 11.70 -49.22 -27.14
C ASN A 16 11.79 -47.72 -26.72
N PHE A 17 12.39 -47.54 -25.54
CA PHE A 17 12.88 -46.30 -24.92
C PHE A 17 14.40 -46.07 -25.15
N SER A 18 14.81 -44.81 -25.37
CA SER A 18 15.95 -44.09 -24.77
C SER A 18 16.21 -42.80 -25.58
N GLN A 19 16.30 -41.56 -25.07
CA GLN A 19 16.20 -40.93 -23.75
C GLN A 19 15.57 -39.53 -23.93
N VAL A 20 14.78 -39.10 -22.94
CA VAL A 20 13.79 -38.01 -22.96
C VAL A 20 14.27 -36.79 -22.17
N ARG A 21 14.05 -35.57 -22.68
CA ARG A 21 13.97 -34.33 -21.84
C ARG A 21 12.54 -33.80 -21.89
N ALA A 22 11.87 -33.80 -20.75
CA ALA A 22 10.46 -33.43 -20.58
C ALA A 22 10.27 -31.91 -20.38
N CYS A 23 9.20 -31.38 -20.97
CA CYS A 23 8.75 -29.99 -20.90
C CYS A 23 7.84 -29.74 -19.66
N GLY A 24 7.97 -28.58 -19.01
CA GLY A 24 7.17 -28.13 -17.86
C GLY A 24 5.93 -27.25 -18.19
N PRO A 25 5.18 -26.75 -17.18
CA PRO A 25 3.87 -26.08 -17.36
C PRO A 25 3.94 -24.53 -17.40
N PRO A 26 2.80 -23.82 -17.56
CA PRO A 26 2.21 -23.29 -18.79
C PRO A 26 2.74 -21.91 -19.25
N SER A 27 2.59 -21.64 -20.54
CA SER A 27 3.09 -20.47 -21.29
C SER A 27 2.26 -19.18 -21.13
N TRP A 28 2.94 -18.08 -20.83
CA TRP A 28 2.46 -16.70 -21.01
C TRP A 28 2.48 -16.29 -22.50
N PRO A 29 1.59 -15.40 -22.99
CA PRO A 29 1.57 -15.01 -24.40
C PRO A 29 2.89 -14.31 -24.83
N PRO A 30 3.41 -14.58 -26.05
CA PRO A 30 4.83 -14.42 -26.38
C PRO A 30 5.27 -13.00 -26.81
N ARG A 31 4.65 -11.92 -26.31
CA ARG A 31 5.07 -10.54 -26.66
C ARG A 31 5.18 -9.66 -25.43
N ARG A 32 6.20 -9.91 -24.59
CA ARG A 32 6.86 -8.99 -23.61
C ARG A 32 7.68 -9.73 -22.52
N THR A 33 8.05 -11.00 -22.72
CA THR A 33 8.77 -11.85 -21.77
C THR A 33 10.30 -11.64 -21.71
N SER A 34 10.85 -10.71 -22.50
CA SER A 34 12.30 -10.45 -22.53
C SER A 34 12.85 -9.77 -21.28
N ILE A 35 12.06 -8.95 -20.57
CA ILE A 35 12.56 -8.18 -19.41
C ILE A 35 12.56 -9.04 -18.13
N TYR A 36 11.58 -9.92 -17.94
CA TYR A 36 11.45 -10.70 -16.71
C TYR A 36 12.45 -11.86 -16.59
N ARG A 37 12.83 -12.52 -17.71
CA ARG A 37 13.90 -13.53 -17.70
C ARG A 37 15.28 -12.93 -17.44
N TYR A 38 15.48 -11.66 -17.76
CA TYR A 38 16.77 -10.99 -17.57
C TYR A 38 16.97 -10.48 -16.14
N LEU A 39 15.87 -10.20 -15.45
CA LEU A 39 15.93 -9.74 -14.07
C LEU A 39 15.98 -10.92 -13.08
N SER A 40 15.42 -12.10 -13.40
CA SER A 40 15.46 -13.29 -12.52
C SER A 40 16.85 -13.88 -12.25
N SER A 41 17.85 -13.54 -13.05
CA SER A 41 19.22 -14.07 -12.93
C SER A 41 20.16 -13.20 -12.08
N TYR A 42 19.69 -12.06 -11.57
CA TYR A 42 20.49 -11.12 -10.77
C TYR A 42 19.68 -10.56 -9.60
N TYR A 43 19.28 -11.43 -8.67
CA TYR A 43 18.57 -10.99 -7.47
C TYR A 43 19.34 -11.38 -6.23
N THR A 44 19.80 -10.35 -5.53
CA THR A 44 20.25 -10.45 -4.15
C THR A 44 19.04 -10.28 -3.26
N ASP A 45 18.85 -11.19 -2.31
CA ASP A 45 17.79 -11.10 -1.30
C ASP A 45 18.03 -9.84 -0.44
N VAL A 46 17.18 -8.83 -0.62
CA VAL A 46 17.32 -7.52 0.05
C VAL A 46 16.80 -7.58 1.50
N SER A 47 16.38 -8.76 1.98
CA SER A 47 16.02 -8.98 3.38
C SER A 47 17.17 -8.79 4.38
N GLN A 48 18.42 -8.58 3.92
CA GLN A 48 19.59 -8.67 4.81
C GLN A 48 20.46 -7.42 4.95
N ALA A 49 20.01 -6.27 4.45
CA ALA A 49 20.76 -5.04 4.64
C ALA A 49 20.49 -4.39 6.01
N LYS A 50 21.34 -4.69 7.01
CA LYS A 50 21.27 -4.09 8.36
C LYS A 50 21.38 -2.55 8.38
N THR A 51 21.91 -1.91 7.32
CA THR A 51 21.82 -0.45 7.14
C THR A 51 22.19 -0.07 5.70
N LEU A 52 21.29 -0.34 4.75
CA LEU A 52 21.42 0.22 3.41
C LEU A 52 21.28 1.76 3.52
N GLN A 53 22.40 2.49 3.52
CA GLN A 53 22.43 3.95 3.40
C GLN A 53 22.08 4.37 1.98
N VAL A 54 20.79 4.27 1.68
CA VAL A 54 20.24 4.45 0.35
C VAL A 54 19.22 5.59 0.41
N TYR A 55 19.09 6.35 -0.66
CA TYR A 55 18.04 7.36 -0.80
C TYR A 55 17.17 7.04 -1.99
N ASP A 56 15.90 7.37 -1.89
CA ASP A 56 14.94 7.13 -2.96
C ASP A 56 15.29 8.00 -4.19
N SER A 57 15.60 7.38 -5.34
CA SER A 57 15.85 8.12 -6.58
C SER A 57 14.57 8.73 -7.16
N LYS A 58 13.40 8.23 -6.76
CA LYS A 58 12.07 8.71 -7.15
C LYS A 58 11.62 9.95 -6.38
N ALA A 59 12.26 10.26 -5.25
CA ALA A 59 11.94 11.44 -4.44
C ALA A 59 11.90 12.73 -5.28
N MET A 60 12.81 12.87 -6.26
CA MET A 60 12.83 14.02 -7.16
C MET A 60 11.60 14.09 -8.08
N SER A 61 11.13 12.97 -8.62
CA SER A 61 9.96 12.95 -9.50
C SER A 61 8.67 13.19 -8.72
N LEU A 62 8.53 12.55 -7.56
CA LEU A 62 7.38 12.75 -6.66
C LEU A 62 7.36 14.17 -6.11
N SER A 63 8.51 14.76 -5.79
CA SER A 63 8.58 16.15 -5.33
C SER A 63 8.10 17.17 -6.36
N LEU A 64 8.21 16.88 -7.66
CA LEU A 64 7.71 17.77 -8.72
C LEU A 64 6.19 17.69 -8.86
N LEU A 65 5.62 16.52 -8.59
CA LEU A 65 4.20 16.24 -8.83
C LEU A 65 3.35 16.51 -7.59
N LEU A 66 3.88 16.25 -6.40
CA LEU A 66 3.17 16.34 -5.12
C LEU A 66 3.69 17.48 -4.23
N GLY A 67 4.80 18.12 -4.61
CA GLY A 67 5.51 19.08 -3.77
C GLY A 67 6.49 18.40 -2.79
N PRO A 68 7.17 19.18 -1.93
CA PRO A 68 8.20 18.68 -1.03
C PRO A 68 7.62 17.95 0.21
N GLY A 69 6.74 16.97 -0.01
CA GLY A 69 6.15 16.12 1.02
C GLY A 69 7.05 14.95 1.43
N LEU A 70 6.62 14.13 2.40
CA LEU A 70 7.45 13.06 2.96
C LEU A 70 7.94 12.03 1.92
N LEU A 71 7.13 11.76 0.89
CA LEU A 71 7.52 10.89 -0.23
C LEU A 71 8.55 11.53 -1.17
N GLY A 72 8.56 12.86 -1.28
CA GLY A 72 9.40 13.62 -2.20
C GLY A 72 10.73 14.10 -1.62
N THR A 73 10.94 14.00 -0.31
CA THR A 73 12.13 14.57 0.36
C THR A 73 13.11 13.51 0.86
N LEU A 74 14.36 13.94 1.04
CA LEU A 74 15.49 13.10 1.46
C LEU A 74 16.32 13.74 2.57
N GLY A 75 17.18 12.94 3.19
CA GLY A 75 18.20 13.44 4.12
C GLY A 75 17.61 14.14 5.35
N HIS A 76 18.18 15.29 5.71
CA HIS A 76 17.79 16.05 6.90
C HIS A 76 16.34 16.55 6.81
N GLN A 77 15.92 17.04 5.63
CA GLN A 77 14.55 17.52 5.40
C GLN A 77 13.53 16.42 5.70
N HIS A 78 13.73 15.23 5.12
CA HIS A 78 12.88 14.07 5.40
C HIS A 78 12.87 13.68 6.88
N LYS A 79 14.03 13.70 7.55
CA LYS A 79 14.13 13.37 8.98
C LYS A 79 13.33 14.36 9.83
N ARG A 80 13.38 15.65 9.51
CA ARG A 80 12.61 16.71 10.17
C ARG A 80 11.11 16.55 9.94
N GLN A 81 10.68 16.34 8.70
CA GLN A 81 9.27 16.08 8.36
C GLN A 81 8.74 14.84 9.10
N ARG A 82 9.49 13.74 9.08
CA ARG A 82 9.11 12.51 9.78
C ARG A 82 8.98 12.73 11.28
N LYS A 83 9.92 13.47 11.90
CA LYS A 83 9.86 13.84 13.32
C LYS A 83 8.55 14.57 13.64
N MET A 84 8.14 15.52 12.80
CA MET A 84 6.90 16.28 12.96
C MET A 84 5.64 15.41 12.79
N LEU A 85 5.66 14.44 11.88
CA LEU A 85 4.51 13.56 11.60
C LEU A 85 4.36 12.41 12.60
N ASN A 86 5.43 11.95 13.24
CA ASN A 86 5.39 10.78 14.13
C ASN A 86 4.31 10.82 15.23
N PRO A 87 4.07 11.95 15.94
CA PRO A 87 3.01 12.02 16.95
C PRO A 87 1.62 11.70 16.39
N VAL A 88 1.38 12.10 15.14
CA VAL A 88 0.13 11.94 14.42
C VAL A 88 -0.12 10.48 13.97
N PHE A 89 0.91 9.65 13.93
CA PHE A 89 0.77 8.21 13.66
C PHE A 89 1.00 7.36 14.91
N SER A 90 0.95 7.96 16.10
CA SER A 90 1.05 7.23 17.36
C SER A 90 -0.21 6.41 17.63
N VAL A 91 -0.06 5.25 18.29
CA VAL A 91 -1.19 4.38 18.65
C VAL A 91 -2.24 5.11 19.47
N LYS A 92 -1.81 5.98 20.40
CA LYS A 92 -2.71 6.80 21.22
C LYS A 92 -3.63 7.64 20.33
N HIS A 93 -3.04 8.34 19.37
CA HIS A 93 -3.80 9.23 18.51
C HIS A 93 -4.70 8.45 17.53
N LEU A 94 -4.18 7.37 16.95
CA LEU A 94 -4.97 6.52 16.04
C LEU A 94 -6.19 5.90 16.76
N ARG A 95 -6.05 5.57 18.05
CA ARG A 95 -7.18 5.13 18.88
C ARG A 95 -8.28 6.20 18.98
N GLU A 96 -7.91 7.46 19.14
CA GLU A 96 -8.85 8.59 19.21
C GLU A 96 -9.59 8.84 17.88
N MET A 97 -9.03 8.38 16.75
CA MET A 97 -9.65 8.48 15.43
C MET A 97 -10.66 7.37 15.12
N THR A 98 -10.67 6.27 15.89
CA THR A 98 -11.54 5.10 15.66
C THR A 98 -13.02 5.46 15.41
N PRO A 99 -13.64 6.44 16.10
CA PRO A 99 -15.02 6.85 15.80
C PRO A 99 -15.22 7.37 14.37
N ILE A 100 -14.26 8.13 13.82
CA ILE A 100 -14.30 8.63 12.43
C ILE A 100 -14.28 7.44 11.46
N PHE A 101 -13.45 6.43 11.75
CA PHE A 101 -13.36 5.23 10.92
C PHE A 101 -14.70 4.50 10.92
N TYR A 102 -15.29 4.27 12.11
CA TYR A 102 -16.58 3.60 12.21
C TYR A 102 -17.70 4.36 11.47
N ASP A 103 -17.79 5.68 11.60
CA ASP A 103 -18.80 6.47 10.87
C ASP A 103 -18.73 6.22 9.35
N VAL A 104 -17.55 6.35 8.77
CA VAL A 104 -17.34 6.15 7.32
C VAL A 104 -17.63 4.70 6.91
N ILE A 105 -17.20 3.74 7.71
CA ILE A 105 -17.36 2.31 7.41
C ILE A 105 -18.83 1.89 7.55
N HIS A 106 -19.57 2.42 8.53
CA HIS A 106 -21.02 2.18 8.65
C HIS A 106 -21.77 2.80 7.48
N ARG A 107 -21.44 4.02 7.06
CA ARG A 107 -22.01 4.62 5.84
C ARG A 107 -21.71 3.79 4.59
N THR A 108 -20.51 3.22 4.49
CA THR A 108 -20.16 2.28 3.41
C THR A 108 -21.06 1.05 3.46
N ARG A 109 -21.18 0.40 4.63
CA ARG A 109 -22.04 -0.76 4.84
C ARG A 109 -23.48 -0.44 4.43
N ASP A 110 -24.02 0.68 4.89
CA ASP A 110 -25.41 1.06 4.64
C ASP A 110 -25.66 1.35 3.16
N ALA A 111 -24.73 2.04 2.49
CA ALA A 111 -24.83 2.29 1.06
C ALA A 111 -24.75 0.98 0.23
N VAL A 112 -23.87 0.06 0.61
CA VAL A 112 -23.78 -1.26 -0.04
C VAL A 112 -25.06 -2.08 0.22
N MET A 113 -25.53 -2.10 1.46
CA MET A 113 -26.78 -2.78 1.85
C MET A 113 -27.97 -2.25 1.06
N GLN A 114 -28.08 -0.92 0.92
CA GLN A 114 -29.14 -0.28 0.16
C GLN A 114 -29.12 -0.72 -1.31
N ARG A 115 -27.94 -0.78 -1.95
CA ARG A 115 -27.84 -1.30 -3.33
C ARG A 115 -28.28 -2.76 -3.46
N VAL A 116 -27.95 -3.60 -2.47
CA VAL A 116 -28.40 -4.99 -2.45
C VAL A 116 -29.92 -5.04 -2.36
N ILE A 117 -30.53 -4.27 -1.45
CA ILE A 117 -31.99 -4.19 -1.27
C ILE A 117 -32.68 -3.67 -2.54
N ASP A 118 -32.22 -2.54 -3.08
CA ASP A 118 -32.81 -1.87 -4.25
C ASP A 118 -32.74 -2.73 -5.52
N SER A 119 -31.76 -3.62 -5.62
CA SER A 119 -31.66 -4.54 -6.75
C SER A 119 -32.81 -5.55 -6.82
N GLY A 120 -33.48 -5.82 -5.69
CA GLY A 120 -34.50 -6.87 -5.59
C GLY A 120 -33.98 -8.30 -5.80
N HIS A 121 -32.66 -8.50 -5.93
CA HIS A 121 -32.07 -9.81 -6.18
C HIS A 121 -31.91 -10.61 -4.88
N LYS A 122 -32.62 -11.74 -4.78
CA LYS A 122 -32.55 -12.63 -3.60
C LYS A 122 -31.20 -13.31 -3.40
N ASN A 123 -30.39 -13.44 -4.45
CA ASN A 123 -29.12 -14.16 -4.43
C ASN A 123 -27.90 -13.22 -4.35
N GLY A 124 -28.12 -11.95 -3.98
CA GLY A 124 -27.09 -10.91 -3.95
C GLY A 124 -26.86 -10.26 -5.31
N ILE A 125 -25.88 -9.35 -5.34
CA ILE A 125 -25.52 -8.55 -6.51
C ILE A 125 -24.03 -8.62 -6.79
N GLU A 126 -23.67 -8.40 -8.05
CA GLU A 126 -22.27 -8.18 -8.42
C GLU A 126 -21.85 -6.75 -8.07
N LEU A 127 -20.73 -6.61 -7.37
CA LEU A 127 -20.15 -5.34 -6.95
C LEU A 127 -18.67 -5.26 -7.31
N ASP A 128 -18.25 -4.10 -7.81
CA ASP A 128 -16.83 -3.76 -7.92
C ASP A 128 -16.29 -3.34 -6.55
N MET A 129 -15.72 -4.30 -5.82
CA MET A 129 -15.17 -4.04 -4.49
C MET A 129 -13.88 -3.23 -4.51
N LEU A 130 -13.18 -3.10 -5.64
CA LEU A 130 -12.02 -2.19 -5.73
C LEU A 130 -12.51 -0.74 -5.75
N SER A 131 -13.57 -0.45 -6.51
CA SER A 131 -14.22 0.85 -6.48
C SER A 131 -14.73 1.20 -5.08
N TRP A 132 -15.46 0.30 -4.43
CA TRP A 132 -15.95 0.52 -3.05
C TRP A 132 -14.83 0.71 -2.04
N SER A 133 -13.82 -0.15 -2.06
CA SER A 133 -12.67 0.00 -1.16
C SER A 133 -11.97 1.33 -1.39
N GLY A 134 -11.84 1.76 -2.65
CA GLY A 134 -11.26 3.06 -2.99
C GLY A 134 -12.06 4.24 -2.44
N ARG A 135 -13.40 4.19 -2.55
CA ARG A 135 -14.29 5.22 -1.99
C ARG A 135 -14.21 5.28 -0.47
N THR A 136 -14.29 4.12 0.20
CA THR A 136 -14.22 4.02 1.66
C THR A 136 -12.90 4.55 2.18
N THR A 137 -11.77 4.08 1.64
CA THR A 137 -10.45 4.52 2.10
C THR A 137 -10.19 5.99 1.80
N LEU A 138 -10.65 6.50 0.64
CA LEU A 138 -10.57 7.93 0.35
C LEU A 138 -11.34 8.76 1.39
N GLU A 139 -12.54 8.34 1.76
CA GLU A 139 -13.36 9.05 2.73
C GLU A 139 -12.79 8.95 4.16
N VAL A 140 -12.26 7.79 4.56
CA VAL A 140 -11.54 7.63 5.85
C VAL A 140 -10.34 8.58 5.89
N LEU A 141 -9.51 8.62 4.84
CA LEU A 141 -8.36 9.54 4.77
C LEU A 141 -8.77 11.00 4.59
N GLY A 142 -9.91 11.25 3.95
CA GLY A 142 -10.49 12.58 3.87
C GLY A 142 -10.77 13.10 5.27
N GLN A 143 -11.56 12.37 6.05
CA GLN A 143 -11.99 12.82 7.36
C GLN A 143 -10.90 12.71 8.42
N ALA A 144 -10.28 11.55 8.58
CA ALA A 144 -9.24 11.35 9.58
C ALA A 144 -7.89 11.95 9.15
N GLY A 145 -7.60 12.02 7.85
CA GLY A 145 -6.35 12.61 7.36
C GLY A 145 -6.41 14.12 7.19
N LEU A 146 -7.45 14.64 6.51
CA LEU A 146 -7.52 16.05 6.10
C LEU A 146 -8.64 16.85 6.79
N GLY A 147 -9.51 16.19 7.56
CA GLY A 147 -10.73 16.77 8.13
C GLY A 147 -11.80 17.10 7.09
N VAL A 148 -11.78 16.49 5.90
CA VAL A 148 -12.67 16.84 4.77
C VAL A 148 -13.41 15.61 4.28
N SER A 149 -14.71 15.73 4.02
CA SER A 149 -15.45 14.69 3.29
C SER A 149 -15.25 14.86 1.78
N PHE A 150 -14.84 13.80 1.10
CA PHE A 150 -14.67 13.76 -0.37
C PHE A 150 -15.77 12.96 -1.06
N ASP A 151 -16.32 11.96 -0.36
CA ASP A 151 -17.28 11.03 -0.92
C ASP A 151 -18.41 10.78 0.11
N PRO A 152 -19.68 11.13 -0.21
CA PRO A 152 -20.79 10.84 0.69
C PRO A 152 -21.07 9.34 0.82
N LEU A 153 -20.50 8.48 -0.04
CA LEU A 153 -20.64 7.03 -0.16
C LEU A 153 -22.02 6.54 -0.61
N THR A 154 -23.08 7.30 -0.35
CA THR A 154 -24.47 6.97 -0.68
C THR A 154 -24.81 7.19 -2.16
N GLU A 155 -24.14 8.14 -2.82
CA GLU A 155 -24.40 8.51 -4.21
C GLU A 155 -23.12 8.51 -5.02
N ASP A 156 -23.19 8.13 -6.29
CA ASP A 156 -22.05 8.20 -7.21
C ASP A 156 -21.86 9.65 -7.70
N ARG A 157 -21.19 10.47 -6.89
CA ARG A 157 -20.85 11.85 -7.23
C ARG A 157 -19.40 11.97 -7.69
N PRO A 158 -19.13 12.62 -8.83
CA PRO A 158 -17.76 12.86 -9.26
C PRO A 158 -17.07 13.83 -8.29
N ASN A 159 -15.81 13.57 -8.01
CA ASN A 159 -14.98 14.45 -7.18
C ASN A 159 -13.60 14.56 -7.82
N ALA A 160 -13.27 15.75 -8.31
CA ALA A 160 -12.04 15.98 -9.05
C ALA A 160 -10.77 15.59 -8.26
N PHE A 161 -10.77 15.78 -6.94
CA PHE A 161 -9.64 15.37 -6.09
C PHE A 161 -9.59 13.85 -5.95
N ALA A 162 -10.73 13.20 -5.71
CA ALA A 162 -10.84 11.75 -5.66
C ALA A 162 -10.33 11.08 -6.95
N ASP A 163 -10.78 11.61 -8.08
CA ASP A 163 -10.43 11.11 -9.41
C ASP A 163 -8.95 11.34 -9.70
N ALA A 164 -8.41 12.51 -9.34
CA ALA A 164 -6.99 12.80 -9.44
C ALA A 164 -6.12 11.84 -8.60
N VAL A 165 -6.55 11.48 -7.38
CA VAL A 165 -5.85 10.50 -6.54
C VAL A 165 -5.86 9.12 -7.20
N LYS A 166 -7.02 8.65 -7.67
CA LYS A 166 -7.18 7.34 -8.34
C LYS A 166 -6.33 7.23 -9.61
N ASP A 167 -6.29 8.29 -10.41
CA ASP A 167 -5.60 8.28 -11.70
C ASP A 167 -4.09 8.53 -11.61
N PHE A 168 -3.58 9.01 -10.47
CA PHE A 168 -2.18 9.41 -10.33
C PHE A 168 -1.19 8.29 -10.69
N PHE A 169 -1.27 7.13 -10.04
CA PHE A 169 -0.32 6.04 -10.28
C PHE A 169 -0.49 5.38 -11.65
N PRO A 170 -1.72 5.10 -12.14
CA PRO A 170 -1.93 4.66 -13.51
C PRO A 170 -1.28 5.60 -14.54
N GLN A 171 -1.46 6.92 -14.41
CA GLN A 171 -0.87 7.88 -15.33
C GLN A 171 0.65 8.00 -15.18
N LEU A 172 1.17 7.96 -13.95
CA LEU A 172 2.60 7.95 -13.68
C LEU A 172 3.29 6.73 -14.30
N SER A 173 2.64 5.56 -14.28
CA SER A 173 3.17 4.32 -14.85
C SER A 173 3.30 4.37 -16.38
N ARG A 174 2.46 5.15 -17.07
CA ARG A 174 2.54 5.36 -18.53
C ARG A 174 3.75 6.18 -18.95
N LEU A 175 4.34 6.94 -18.02
CA LEU A 175 5.48 7.83 -18.27
C LEU A 175 6.81 7.27 -17.76
N VAL A 176 6.87 5.96 -17.44
CA VAL A 176 8.08 5.29 -16.94
C VAL A 176 9.28 5.52 -17.86
N ALA A 177 9.09 5.50 -19.18
CA ALA A 177 10.17 5.72 -20.15
C ALA A 177 10.77 7.14 -20.10
N LEU A 178 9.97 8.15 -19.73
CA LEU A 178 10.44 9.54 -19.63
C LEU A 178 11.21 9.81 -18.33
N ARG A 179 11.19 8.89 -17.35
CA ARG A 179 11.81 9.08 -16.03
C ARG A 179 13.31 9.36 -16.10
N GLY A 180 14.03 8.69 -17.00
CA GLY A 180 15.47 8.93 -17.18
C GLY A 180 15.77 10.39 -17.55
N ILE A 181 14.88 11.00 -18.34
CA ILE A 181 15.02 12.37 -18.84
C ILE A 181 14.60 13.39 -17.77
N ILE A 182 13.61 13.09 -16.92
CA ILE A 182 13.13 13.99 -15.86
C ILE A 182 14.28 14.44 -14.95
N SER A 183 15.18 13.53 -14.56
CA SER A 183 16.32 13.84 -13.68
C SER A 183 17.28 14.91 -14.25
N ILE A 184 17.35 15.00 -15.59
CA ILE A 184 18.13 16.01 -16.31
C ILE A 184 17.28 17.26 -16.52
N ALA A 185 16.04 17.10 -17.00
CA ALA A 185 15.13 18.19 -17.33
C ALA A 185 14.87 19.14 -16.13
N VAL A 186 14.82 18.60 -14.91
CA VAL A 186 14.58 19.39 -13.69
C VAL A 186 15.74 20.35 -13.37
N LYS A 187 16.95 20.05 -13.85
CA LYS A 187 18.14 20.89 -13.68
C LYS A 187 18.21 22.01 -14.71
N ILE A 188 17.35 21.99 -15.73
CA ILE A 188 17.37 22.96 -16.83
C ILE A 188 16.38 24.09 -16.52
N GLY A 189 16.87 25.33 -16.56
CA GLY A 189 16.09 26.55 -16.43
C GLY A 189 15.45 26.79 -15.05
N SER A 190 14.61 27.82 -14.97
CA SER A 190 13.84 28.17 -13.77
C SER A 190 12.59 27.30 -13.61
N ARG A 191 11.95 27.32 -12.43
CA ARG A 191 10.65 26.65 -12.20
C ARG A 191 9.59 27.13 -13.21
N ALA A 192 9.53 28.44 -13.46
CA ALA A 192 8.62 29.05 -14.43
C ALA A 192 8.90 28.58 -15.88
N PHE A 193 10.17 28.49 -16.26
CA PHE A 193 10.55 27.97 -17.59
C PHE A 193 10.11 26.51 -17.76
N ARG A 194 10.37 25.65 -16.77
CA ARG A 194 9.94 24.25 -16.84
C ARG A 194 8.43 24.11 -16.93
N ARG A 195 7.68 24.91 -16.16
CA ARG A 195 6.21 24.95 -16.25
C ARG A 195 5.75 25.35 -17.65
N TRP A 196 6.33 26.41 -18.22
CA TRP A 196 6.04 26.88 -19.58
C TRP A 196 6.31 25.80 -20.65
N VAL A 197 7.39 25.02 -20.50
CA VAL A 197 7.71 23.88 -21.40
C VAL A 197 6.63 22.80 -21.29
N VAL A 198 6.27 22.40 -20.07
CA VAL A 198 5.27 21.35 -19.83
C VAL A 198 3.91 21.79 -20.39
N GLU A 199 3.51 23.05 -20.24
CA GLU A 199 2.25 23.58 -20.79
C GLU A 199 2.15 23.53 -22.31
N ARG A 200 3.29 23.55 -23.02
CA ARG A 200 3.34 23.52 -24.49
C ARG A 200 3.61 22.13 -25.07
N MET A 201 3.79 21.12 -24.22
CA MET A 201 4.17 19.79 -24.66
C MET A 201 2.97 19.02 -25.25
N PRO A 202 3.03 18.54 -26.51
CA PRO A 202 1.88 17.93 -27.19
C PRO A 202 1.68 16.45 -26.84
N PHE A 203 1.85 16.07 -25.56
CA PHE A 203 1.66 14.70 -25.09
C PHE A 203 0.53 14.62 -24.06
N ASP A 204 -0.55 13.93 -24.42
CA ASP A 204 -1.76 13.82 -23.59
C ASP A 204 -1.46 13.28 -22.18
N ASN A 205 -0.64 12.24 -22.07
CA ASN A 205 -0.27 11.65 -20.77
C ASN A 205 0.48 12.66 -19.87
N VAL A 206 1.29 13.54 -20.46
CA VAL A 206 2.00 14.59 -19.70
C VAL A 206 1.03 15.68 -19.25
N GLN A 207 0.11 16.10 -20.13
CA GLN A 207 -0.92 17.08 -19.77
C GLN A 207 -1.87 16.53 -18.71
N GLN A 208 -2.28 15.28 -18.81
CA GLN A 208 -3.12 14.60 -17.81
C GLN A 208 -2.42 14.57 -16.44
N LEU A 209 -1.16 14.14 -16.39
CA LEU A 209 -0.42 14.12 -15.12
C LEU A 209 -0.20 15.51 -14.53
N LYS A 210 0.02 16.53 -15.39
CA LYS A 210 0.07 17.93 -14.97
C LYS A 210 -1.25 18.38 -14.34
N CYS A 211 -2.39 18.11 -15.00
CA CYS A 211 -3.70 18.45 -14.47
C CYS A 211 -3.98 17.75 -13.13
N ILE A 212 -3.63 16.46 -13.01
CA ILE A 212 -3.72 15.73 -11.74
C ILE A 212 -2.88 16.41 -10.66
N ALA A 213 -1.62 16.75 -10.94
CA ALA A 213 -0.74 17.43 -10.00
C ALA A 213 -1.31 18.79 -9.56
N ASP A 214 -1.83 19.59 -10.51
CA ASP A 214 -2.45 20.88 -10.22
C ASP A 214 -3.70 20.74 -9.35
N THR A 215 -4.58 19.77 -9.65
CA THR A 215 -5.78 19.48 -8.84
C THR A 215 -5.41 19.07 -7.42
N LEU A 216 -4.45 18.17 -7.26
CA LEU A 216 -3.97 17.73 -5.94
C LEU A 216 -3.36 18.88 -5.15
N HIS A 217 -2.55 19.73 -5.80
CA HIS A 217 -1.91 20.87 -5.16
C HIS A 217 -2.94 21.93 -4.73
N ASN A 218 -3.79 22.39 -5.64
CA ASN A 218 -4.76 23.45 -5.37
C ASN A 218 -5.70 23.06 -4.23
N ARG A 219 -6.22 21.84 -4.25
CA ARG A 219 -7.09 21.36 -3.16
C ARG A 219 -6.34 21.23 -1.84
N SER A 220 -5.07 20.82 -1.86
CA SER A 220 -4.25 20.76 -0.64
C SER A 220 -3.98 22.16 -0.06
N VAL A 221 -3.81 23.18 -0.91
CA VAL A 221 -3.66 24.58 -0.49
C VAL A 221 -4.93 25.08 0.19
N GLU A 222 -6.10 24.83 -0.41
CA GLU A 222 -7.41 25.19 0.17
C GLU A 222 -7.57 24.59 1.57
N ILE A 223 -7.38 23.27 1.68
CA ILE A 223 -7.51 22.54 2.95
C ILE A 223 -6.53 23.07 3.99
N PHE A 224 -5.27 23.28 3.62
CA PHE A 224 -4.26 23.82 4.53
C PHE A 224 -4.67 25.20 5.07
N ASN A 225 -5.10 26.11 4.19
CA ASN A 225 -5.50 27.45 4.59
C ASN A 225 -6.75 27.44 5.48
N GLU A 226 -7.74 26.61 5.18
CA GLU A 226 -8.94 26.42 6.01
C GLU A 226 -8.57 25.95 7.43
N ARG A 227 -7.67 24.97 7.56
CA ARG A 227 -7.22 24.48 8.88
C ARG A 227 -6.38 25.48 9.64
N LYS A 228 -5.47 26.15 8.94
CA LYS A 228 -4.64 27.19 9.56
C LYS A 228 -5.49 28.32 10.11
N ALA A 229 -6.45 28.82 9.33
CA ALA A 229 -7.39 29.85 9.77
C ALA A 229 -8.26 29.39 10.95
N ALA A 230 -8.76 28.15 10.93
CA ALA A 230 -9.55 27.59 12.02
C ALA A 230 -8.75 27.52 13.33
N LEU A 231 -7.49 27.05 13.27
CA LEU A 231 -6.59 26.98 14.42
C LEU A 231 -6.23 28.38 14.98
N GLU A 232 -6.09 29.38 14.10
CA GLU A 232 -5.83 30.76 14.51
C GLU A 232 -7.06 31.43 15.16
N SER A 233 -8.28 31.01 14.79
CA SER A 233 -9.54 31.55 15.33
C SER A 233 -9.97 30.96 16.68
N GLY A 234 -9.29 29.92 17.18
CA GLY A 234 -9.53 29.30 18.48
C GLY A 234 -10.39 28.03 18.45
N ASP A 235 -10.45 27.33 19.60
CA ASP A 235 -10.96 25.95 19.70
C ASP A 235 -12.45 25.78 19.33
N GLU A 236 -13.28 26.82 19.45
CA GLU A 236 -14.70 26.75 19.06
C GLU A 236 -14.91 26.62 17.54
N ALA A 237 -14.03 27.23 16.73
CA ALA A 237 -14.10 27.08 15.27
C ALA A 237 -13.73 25.67 14.79
N ILE A 238 -12.98 24.92 15.61
CA ILE A 238 -12.48 23.58 15.32
C ILE A 238 -13.54 22.52 15.66
N LYS A 239 -14.31 22.71 16.74
CA LYS A 239 -15.32 21.75 17.22
C LYS A 239 -16.42 21.45 16.20
N HIS A 240 -16.72 22.38 15.30
CA HIS A 240 -17.74 22.22 14.27
C HIS A 240 -17.21 21.67 12.94
N GLN A 241 -15.90 21.42 12.84
CA GLN A 241 -15.29 20.87 11.63
C GLN A 241 -15.24 19.34 11.68
N ILE A 242 -15.33 18.72 10.51
CA ILE A 242 -15.11 17.28 10.35
C ILE A 242 -13.72 16.93 10.91
N GLY A 243 -13.67 15.90 11.74
CA GLY A 243 -12.46 15.48 12.45
C GLY A 243 -12.21 16.23 13.76
N GLU A 244 -12.97 17.28 14.09
CA GLU A 244 -12.88 18.05 15.35
C GLU A 244 -11.44 18.49 15.70
N GLY A 245 -10.61 18.76 14.69
CA GLY A 245 -9.19 19.11 14.85
C GLY A 245 -8.30 17.98 15.38
N ARG A 246 -8.81 16.76 15.33
CA ARG A 246 -8.09 15.51 15.59
C ARG A 246 -7.58 14.89 14.29
N ASP A 247 -7.88 15.45 13.12
CA ASP A 247 -7.33 14.94 11.85
C ASP A 247 -5.82 15.19 11.71
N ILE A 248 -5.18 14.42 10.84
CA ILE A 248 -3.72 14.43 10.66
C ILE A 248 -3.22 15.85 10.31
N MET A 249 -3.90 16.56 9.41
CA MET A 249 -3.49 17.89 8.97
C MET A 249 -3.65 18.93 10.09
N SER A 250 -4.77 18.93 10.81
CA SER A 250 -4.98 19.86 11.93
C SER A 250 -3.90 19.70 13.00
N ILE A 251 -3.54 18.46 13.35
CA ILE A 251 -2.49 18.21 14.34
C ILE A 251 -1.13 18.62 13.79
N LEU A 252 -0.83 18.26 12.54
CA LEU A 252 0.43 18.65 11.92
C LEU A 252 0.62 20.17 11.90
N VAL A 253 -0.41 20.93 11.52
CA VAL A 253 -0.37 22.40 11.52
C VAL A 253 -0.21 22.93 12.94
N ARG A 254 -0.97 22.39 13.91
CA ARG A 254 -0.88 22.78 15.33
C ARG A 254 0.51 22.53 15.92
N GLU A 255 1.10 21.37 15.67
CA GLU A 255 2.45 21.04 16.12
C GLU A 255 3.49 21.92 15.43
N ASN A 256 3.31 22.24 14.14
CA ASN A 256 4.18 23.17 13.43
C ASN A 256 4.12 24.61 13.97
N MET A 257 2.94 25.07 14.41
CA MET A 257 2.77 26.38 15.05
C MET A 257 3.46 26.44 16.42
N ARG A 258 3.56 25.31 17.13
CA ARG A 258 4.22 25.20 18.45
C ARG A 258 5.71 24.89 18.37
N ALA A 259 6.20 24.47 17.20
CA ALA A 259 7.59 24.10 17.01
C ALA A 259 8.52 25.30 17.16
N SER A 260 9.75 25.04 17.63
CA SER A 260 10.82 26.04 17.59
C SER A 260 11.13 26.42 16.14
N GLU A 261 11.65 27.64 15.92
CA GLU A 261 12.02 28.11 14.57
C GLU A 261 12.97 27.16 13.83
N SER A 262 13.82 26.43 14.55
CA SER A 262 14.73 25.43 13.96
C SER A 262 14.03 24.14 13.48
N ASP A 263 12.92 23.77 14.11
CA ASP A 263 12.14 22.56 13.81
C ASP A 263 10.93 22.83 12.90
N LYS A 264 10.53 24.11 12.74
CA LYS A 264 9.39 24.55 11.95
C LYS A 264 9.54 24.18 10.46
N LEU A 265 8.46 23.67 9.90
CA LEU A 265 8.31 23.36 8.49
C LEU A 265 7.73 24.57 7.75
N PRO A 266 8.23 24.89 6.55
CA PRO A 266 7.60 25.84 5.65
C PRO A 266 6.19 25.37 5.24
N ASP A 267 5.29 26.32 4.99
CA ASP A 267 3.91 26.02 4.57
C ASP A 267 3.86 25.14 3.30
N GLU A 268 4.78 25.32 2.34
CA GLU A 268 4.90 24.47 1.14
C GLU A 268 5.13 22.98 1.48
N GLU A 269 5.88 22.70 2.56
CA GLU A 269 6.12 21.32 3.03
C GLU A 269 4.87 20.72 3.70
N LEU A 270 4.07 21.54 4.38
CA LEU A 270 2.82 21.13 5.02
C LEU A 270 1.73 20.88 3.99
N ILE A 271 1.54 21.80 3.04
CA ILE A 271 0.61 21.67 1.92
C ILE A 271 0.88 20.38 1.15
N ALA A 272 2.15 20.08 0.88
CA ALA A 272 2.54 18.85 0.19
C ALA A 272 2.20 17.57 0.97
N GLN A 273 2.04 17.62 2.30
CA GLN A 273 1.58 16.46 3.07
C GLN A 273 0.12 16.10 2.80
N GLY A 274 -0.72 17.06 2.40
CA GLY A 274 -2.14 16.81 2.12
C GLY A 274 -2.32 15.79 0.99
N SER A 275 -1.77 16.09 -0.19
CA SER A 275 -1.76 15.18 -1.33
C SER A 275 -0.95 13.92 -1.06
N THR A 276 0.21 14.04 -0.39
CA THR A 276 1.07 12.89 -0.06
C THR A 276 0.35 11.87 0.81
N THR A 277 -0.37 12.31 1.84
CA THR A 277 -1.04 11.44 2.81
C THR A 277 -2.20 10.70 2.18
N VAL A 278 -3.06 11.40 1.44
CA VAL A 278 -4.22 10.77 0.78
C VAL A 278 -3.75 9.81 -0.30
N LEU A 279 -2.82 10.22 -1.17
CA LEU A 279 -2.32 9.36 -2.23
C LEU A 279 -1.68 8.07 -1.69
N ALA A 280 -0.80 8.21 -0.69
CA ALA A 280 -0.07 7.08 -0.13
C ALA A 280 -1.00 6.09 0.61
N GLY A 281 -1.93 6.62 1.40
CA GLY A 281 -2.87 5.80 2.16
C GLY A 281 -3.94 5.15 1.28
N MET A 282 -4.50 5.91 0.33
CA MET A 282 -5.72 5.52 -0.37
C MET A 282 -5.52 4.31 -1.28
N ASP A 283 -4.58 4.41 -2.22
CA ASP A 283 -4.38 3.38 -3.22
C ASP A 283 -3.94 2.05 -2.57
N THR A 284 -3.03 2.10 -1.60
CA THR A 284 -2.47 0.90 -0.97
C THR A 284 -3.49 0.11 -0.14
N THR A 285 -4.27 0.79 0.71
CA THR A 285 -5.28 0.13 1.55
C THR A 285 -6.46 -0.36 0.71
N ALA A 286 -6.94 0.43 -0.26
CA ALA A 286 -8.03 0.04 -1.15
C ALA A 286 -7.71 -1.24 -1.95
N ASN A 287 -6.49 -1.32 -2.51
CA ASN A 287 -6.03 -2.52 -3.21
C ASN A 287 -5.92 -3.74 -2.28
N SER A 288 -5.49 -3.54 -1.03
CA SER A 288 -5.37 -4.62 -0.04
C SER A 288 -6.75 -5.17 0.36
N LEU A 289 -7.71 -4.27 0.60
CA LEU A 289 -9.12 -4.57 0.87
C LEU A 289 -9.77 -5.36 -0.28
N ALA A 290 -9.66 -4.86 -1.50
CA ALA A 290 -10.23 -5.53 -2.66
C ALA A 290 -9.64 -6.94 -2.87
N ARG A 291 -8.33 -7.11 -2.61
CA ARG A 291 -7.65 -8.40 -2.71
C ARG A 291 -8.12 -9.38 -1.64
N VAL A 292 -8.18 -8.98 -0.37
CA VAL A 292 -8.63 -9.91 0.68
C VAL A 292 -10.09 -10.30 0.49
N LEU A 293 -10.97 -9.37 0.08
CA LEU A 293 -12.37 -9.69 -0.17
C LEU A 293 -12.51 -10.70 -1.30
N ARG A 294 -11.68 -10.59 -2.35
CA ARG A 294 -11.60 -11.60 -3.41
C ARG A 294 -11.08 -12.94 -2.89
N LEU A 295 -10.01 -12.95 -2.10
CA LEU A 295 -9.43 -14.18 -1.53
C LEU A 295 -10.42 -14.88 -0.59
N LEU A 296 -11.14 -14.13 0.24
CA LEU A 296 -12.19 -14.66 1.11
C LEU A 296 -13.38 -15.21 0.32
N ALA A 297 -13.76 -14.57 -0.78
CA ALA A 297 -14.79 -15.09 -1.67
C ALA A 297 -14.37 -16.43 -2.30
N ASP A 298 -13.11 -16.56 -2.71
CA ASP A 298 -12.57 -17.80 -3.27
C ASP A 298 -12.35 -18.91 -2.20
N HIS A 299 -12.37 -18.57 -0.90
CA HIS A 299 -12.16 -19.49 0.23
C HIS A 299 -13.29 -19.38 1.27
N PRO A 300 -14.52 -19.84 0.96
CA PRO A 300 -15.68 -19.66 1.83
C PRO A 300 -15.48 -20.22 3.25
N GLN A 301 -14.79 -21.35 3.40
CA GLN A 301 -14.46 -21.93 4.70
C GLN A 301 -13.60 -21.02 5.59
N ILE A 302 -12.69 -20.24 4.98
CA ILE A 302 -11.85 -19.27 5.69
C ILE A 302 -12.68 -18.02 6.04
N GLN A 303 -13.55 -17.59 5.11
CA GLN A 303 -14.49 -16.49 5.34
C GLN A 303 -15.46 -16.78 6.49
N ASP A 304 -16.01 -17.99 6.55
CA ASP A 304 -16.94 -18.40 7.60
C ASP A 304 -16.25 -18.47 8.96
N LYS A 305 -15.03 -19.02 9.02
CA LYS A 305 -14.22 -19.04 10.24
C LYS A 305 -13.91 -17.63 10.75
N LEU A 306 -13.55 -16.71 9.85
CA LEU A 306 -13.33 -15.30 10.20
C LEU A 306 -14.63 -14.62 10.65
N ARG A 307 -15.74 -14.85 9.96
CA ARG A 307 -17.04 -14.33 10.36
C ARG A 307 -17.44 -14.81 11.77
N GLN A 308 -17.21 -16.08 12.07
CA GLN A 308 -17.49 -16.64 13.41
C GLN A 308 -16.68 -15.95 14.50
N GLU A 309 -15.36 -15.75 14.31
CA GLU A 309 -14.53 -14.99 15.25
C GLU A 309 -15.09 -13.57 15.48
N ILE A 310 -15.46 -12.87 14.40
CA ILE A 310 -15.98 -11.52 14.48
C ILE A 310 -17.32 -11.47 15.22
N ILE A 311 -18.27 -12.35 14.87
CA ILE A 311 -19.60 -12.39 15.50
C ILE A 311 -19.47 -12.68 17.00
N GLN A 312 -18.68 -13.69 17.38
CA GLN A 312 -18.46 -14.03 18.79
C GLN A 312 -17.87 -12.87 19.58
N ALA A 313 -16.91 -12.14 18.99
CA ALA A 313 -16.32 -10.98 19.65
C ALA A 313 -17.35 -9.86 19.84
N VAL A 314 -18.16 -9.57 18.83
CA VAL A 314 -19.20 -8.50 18.88
C VAL A 314 -20.29 -8.86 19.88
N GLU A 315 -20.79 -10.10 19.87
CA GLU A 315 -21.81 -10.57 20.82
C GLU A 315 -21.32 -10.50 22.28
N SER A 316 -20.00 -10.65 22.51
CA SER A 316 -19.42 -10.59 23.85
C SER A 316 -19.35 -9.18 24.47
N GLU A 317 -19.43 -8.11 23.66
CA GLU A 317 -19.36 -6.72 24.11
C GLU A 317 -20.75 -6.11 24.40
N GLY A 318 -21.82 -6.69 23.84
CA GLY A 318 -23.21 -6.22 24.03
C GLY A 318 -23.81 -5.52 22.80
N GLU A 319 -24.81 -4.66 23.02
CA GLU A 319 -25.57 -4.02 21.94
C GLU A 319 -24.75 -2.89 21.28
N GLY A 320 -24.48 -3.00 19.98
CA GLY A 320 -23.84 -1.91 19.22
C GLY A 320 -23.12 -2.30 17.92
N GLY A 321 -22.85 -3.59 17.69
CA GLY A 321 -22.26 -4.07 16.42
C GLY A 321 -20.83 -3.57 16.13
N THR A 322 -20.16 -2.98 17.13
CA THR A 322 -18.81 -2.41 17.03
C THR A 322 -17.96 -2.89 18.20
N LEU A 323 -16.64 -2.91 18.00
CA LEU A 323 -15.67 -3.29 19.03
C LEU A 323 -14.78 -2.10 19.39
N GLU A 324 -14.35 -2.02 20.63
CA GLU A 324 -13.29 -1.08 21.02
C GLU A 324 -11.99 -1.36 20.26
N PHE A 325 -11.18 -0.31 20.07
CA PHE A 325 -9.91 -0.36 19.35
C PHE A 325 -9.01 -1.54 19.74
N ASP A 326 -8.78 -1.73 21.04
CA ASP A 326 -7.86 -2.77 21.52
C ASP A 326 -8.41 -4.18 21.24
N LYS A 327 -9.74 -4.35 21.23
CA LYS A 327 -10.40 -5.63 20.92
C LYS A 327 -10.28 -5.97 19.45
N VAL A 328 -10.56 -5.01 18.55
CA VAL A 328 -10.35 -5.20 17.09
C VAL A 328 -8.91 -5.61 16.80
N MET A 329 -7.95 -4.92 17.43
CA MET A 329 -6.53 -5.19 17.20
C MET A 329 -6.07 -6.55 17.75
N ALA A 330 -6.79 -7.10 18.72
CA ALA A 330 -6.48 -8.37 19.39
C ALA A 330 -7.12 -9.62 18.75
N LEU A 331 -7.97 -9.46 17.72
CA LEU A 331 -8.58 -10.60 17.02
C LEU A 331 -7.52 -11.41 16.25
N PRO A 332 -7.22 -12.66 16.66
CA PRO A 332 -6.06 -13.39 16.16
C PRO A 332 -6.23 -13.85 14.71
N TYR A 333 -7.41 -14.35 14.31
CA TYR A 333 -7.61 -14.80 12.94
C TYR A 333 -7.77 -13.64 11.97
N LEU A 334 -8.42 -12.54 12.38
CA LEU A 334 -8.43 -11.30 11.61
C LEU A 334 -7.01 -10.74 11.39
N GLU A 335 -6.15 -10.75 12.40
CA GLU A 335 -4.73 -10.39 12.25
C GLU A 335 -4.02 -11.32 11.26
N ALA A 336 -4.22 -12.63 11.40
CA ALA A 336 -3.63 -13.63 10.51
C ALA A 336 -4.04 -13.42 9.04
N ILE A 337 -5.31 -13.12 8.79
CA ILE A 337 -5.87 -12.82 7.46
C ILE A 337 -5.25 -11.55 6.89
N CYS A 338 -5.16 -10.49 7.70
CA CYS A 338 -4.55 -9.23 7.27
C CYS A 338 -3.07 -9.43 6.91
N ARG A 339 -2.30 -10.13 7.77
CA ARG A 339 -0.88 -10.44 7.54
C ARG A 339 -0.65 -11.26 6.29
N GLU A 340 -1.41 -12.33 6.14
CA GLU A 340 -1.26 -13.23 5.00
C GLU A 340 -1.65 -12.55 3.69
N THR A 341 -2.68 -11.70 3.71
CA THR A 341 -3.07 -10.92 2.54
C THR A 341 -1.94 -9.99 2.11
N VAL A 342 -1.37 -9.20 3.02
CA VAL A 342 -0.33 -8.22 2.67
C VAL A 342 1.04 -8.84 2.42
N ARG A 343 1.19 -10.16 2.59
CA ARG A 343 2.41 -10.90 2.22
C ARG A 343 2.65 -10.88 0.70
N TYR A 344 1.56 -10.90 -0.09
CA TYR A 344 1.59 -10.99 -1.56
C TYR A 344 1.72 -9.64 -2.32
N PRO A 345 0.94 -8.59 -2.00
CA PRO A 345 1.10 -7.29 -2.64
C PRO A 345 2.19 -6.49 -1.91
N GLY A 346 3.29 -6.22 -2.60
CA GLY A 346 4.36 -5.36 -2.09
C GLY A 346 4.46 -4.05 -2.86
N VAL A 347 4.43 -2.91 -2.17
CA VAL A 347 4.89 -1.64 -2.75
C VAL A 347 6.41 -1.71 -2.84
N THR A 348 6.96 -1.59 -4.05
CA THR A 348 8.41 -1.61 -4.25
C THR A 348 8.92 -0.23 -4.60
N ALA A 349 9.90 0.26 -3.84
CA ALA A 349 10.59 1.52 -4.09
C ALA A 349 11.99 1.29 -4.67
N LEU A 350 12.44 2.19 -5.55
CA LEU A 350 13.78 2.15 -6.11
C LEU A 350 14.68 3.03 -5.24
N PHE A 351 15.76 2.46 -4.74
CA PHE A 351 16.66 3.17 -3.86
C PHE A 351 18.03 3.33 -4.56
N ARG A 352 18.77 4.40 -4.29
CA ARG A 352 20.12 4.67 -4.81
C ARG A 352 21.19 4.80 -3.72
N THR A 353 22.30 4.08 -3.84
CA THR A 353 23.34 4.02 -2.80
C THR A 353 24.07 5.37 -2.64
N LYS A 354 24.37 5.78 -1.40
CA LYS A 354 25.06 7.06 -1.12
C LYS A 354 26.58 6.99 -1.16
N LYS A 355 27.12 5.81 -0.93
CA LYS A 355 28.55 5.50 -0.85
C LYS A 355 28.78 4.09 -1.35
N ASP A 356 30.02 3.78 -1.66
CA ASP A 356 30.44 2.41 -1.91
C ASP A 356 30.12 1.57 -0.67
N MET A 357 29.61 0.37 -0.89
CA MET A 357 29.24 -0.54 0.18
C MET A 357 29.41 -1.97 -0.28
N VAL A 358 29.40 -2.88 0.69
CA VAL A 358 29.39 -4.31 0.46
C VAL A 358 28.06 -4.83 0.97
N LEU A 359 27.30 -5.48 0.09
CA LEU A 359 26.04 -6.15 0.42
C LEU A 359 26.35 -7.59 0.80
N PRO A 360 26.29 -7.96 2.09
CA PRO A 360 26.40 -9.35 2.49
C PRO A 360 25.21 -10.15 1.96
N LEU A 361 25.45 -11.41 1.62
CA LEU A 361 24.46 -12.34 1.12
C LEU A 361 24.06 -13.33 2.21
N SER A 362 22.79 -13.73 2.19
CA SER A 362 22.25 -14.80 3.06
C SER A 362 22.89 -16.14 2.77
N GLU A 363 23.12 -16.38 1.49
CA GLU A 363 23.67 -17.59 0.93
C GLU A 363 24.67 -17.22 -0.16
N PRO A 364 25.79 -17.96 -0.30
CA PRO A 364 26.74 -17.71 -1.36
C PRO A 364 26.10 -17.87 -2.74
N ILE A 365 26.35 -16.92 -3.64
CA ILE A 365 25.90 -17.01 -5.04
C ILE A 365 27.07 -17.36 -5.96
N ARG A 366 26.76 -18.03 -7.07
CA ARG A 366 27.75 -18.35 -8.12
C ARG A 366 27.85 -17.21 -9.12
N MET A 367 29.04 -16.65 -9.26
CA MET A 367 29.39 -15.65 -10.26
C MET A 367 29.57 -16.27 -11.64
N ARG A 368 29.67 -15.44 -12.69
CA ARG A 368 29.81 -15.91 -14.08
C ARG A 368 31.09 -16.72 -14.34
N ASP A 369 32.13 -16.45 -13.58
CA ASP A 369 33.42 -17.15 -13.62
C ASP A 369 33.42 -18.45 -12.77
N GLY A 370 32.27 -18.80 -12.18
CA GLY A 370 32.11 -19.99 -11.33
C GLY A 370 32.50 -19.79 -9.87
N THR A 371 33.04 -18.61 -9.50
CA THR A 371 33.39 -18.33 -8.11
C THR A 371 32.14 -18.21 -7.24
N MET A 372 32.22 -18.70 -6.01
CA MET A 372 31.18 -18.50 -5.01
C MET A 372 31.52 -17.26 -4.19
N VAL A 373 30.58 -16.33 -4.08
CA VAL A 373 30.76 -15.11 -3.28
C VAL A 373 29.65 -15.03 -2.24
N ASP A 374 30.00 -14.61 -1.03
CA ASP A 374 29.10 -14.37 0.10
C ASP A 374 28.76 -12.88 0.27
N ALA A 375 29.33 -12.02 -0.58
CA ALA A 375 29.09 -10.58 -0.56
C ALA A 375 29.28 -9.96 -1.95
N ILE A 376 28.54 -8.88 -2.21
CA ILE A 376 28.61 -8.13 -3.48
C ILE A 376 29.04 -6.69 -3.20
N PRO A 377 30.15 -6.19 -3.79
CA PRO A 377 30.46 -4.78 -3.76
C PRO A 377 29.46 -4.00 -4.63
N ILE A 378 28.84 -2.98 -4.03
CA ILE A 378 27.90 -2.09 -4.68
C ILE A 378 28.50 -0.68 -4.73
N PRO A 379 28.86 -0.19 -5.92
CA PRO A 379 29.35 1.18 -6.08
C PRO A 379 28.34 2.23 -5.65
N LYS A 380 28.83 3.38 -5.22
CA LYS A 380 28.06 4.59 -4.99
C LYS A 380 27.23 4.95 -6.22
N GLY A 381 25.97 5.31 -5.99
CA GLY A 381 25.05 5.73 -7.04
C GLY A 381 24.38 4.57 -7.78
N THR A 382 24.60 3.33 -7.36
CA THR A 382 23.87 2.16 -7.89
C THR A 382 22.42 2.19 -7.43
N GLU A 383 21.50 1.89 -8.35
CA GLU A 383 20.08 1.73 -8.02
C GLU A 383 19.79 0.28 -7.60
N VAL A 384 19.07 0.13 -6.50
CA VAL A 384 18.74 -1.12 -5.82
C VAL A 384 17.22 -1.17 -5.65
N LEU A 385 16.62 -2.24 -6.15
CA LEU A 385 15.18 -2.50 -6.07
C LEU A 385 14.96 -3.71 -5.15
N PRO A 386 14.46 -3.53 -3.92
CA PRO A 386 14.15 -4.64 -3.02
C PRO A 386 13.01 -5.47 -3.58
N ASN A 387 13.20 -6.77 -3.74
CA ASN A 387 12.10 -7.64 -4.15
C ASN A 387 11.27 -8.04 -2.91
N VAL A 388 10.27 -7.21 -2.59
CA VAL A 388 9.40 -7.40 -1.42
C VAL A 388 8.67 -8.73 -1.46
N ILE A 389 8.14 -9.12 -2.63
CA ILE A 389 7.40 -10.37 -2.80
C ILE A 389 8.33 -11.56 -2.61
N ALA A 390 9.56 -11.50 -3.14
CA ALA A 390 10.53 -12.56 -2.93
C ALA A 390 10.85 -12.70 -1.44
N ALA A 391 11.13 -11.61 -0.72
CA ALA A 391 11.40 -11.68 0.72
C ALA A 391 10.21 -12.27 1.53
N ASN A 392 8.99 -11.89 1.16
CA ASN A 392 7.76 -12.30 1.83
C ASN A 392 7.27 -13.73 1.45
N CYS A 393 7.75 -14.27 0.33
CA CYS A 393 7.28 -15.54 -0.22
C CYS A 393 8.43 -16.48 -0.64
N ASN A 394 9.65 -16.27 -0.14
CA ASN A 394 10.80 -17.12 -0.43
C ASN A 394 10.56 -18.52 0.17
N PRO A 395 10.49 -19.60 -0.63
CA PRO A 395 10.29 -20.95 -0.10
C PRO A 395 11.39 -21.42 0.85
N ALA A 396 12.62 -20.90 0.71
CA ALA A 396 13.72 -21.20 1.62
C ALA A 396 13.47 -20.64 3.03
N LEU A 397 12.72 -19.53 3.14
CA LEU A 397 12.36 -18.93 4.42
C LEU A 397 11.01 -19.46 4.91
N TRP A 398 10.00 -19.39 4.05
CA TRP A 398 8.59 -19.59 4.41
C TRP A 398 8.09 -21.02 4.23
N GLY A 399 8.91 -21.92 3.68
CA GLY A 399 8.56 -23.31 3.43
C GLY A 399 8.05 -23.59 2.01
N PRO A 400 7.81 -24.86 1.65
CA PRO A 400 7.40 -25.26 0.29
C PRO A 400 6.06 -24.67 -0.15
N ASP A 401 5.22 -24.27 0.80
CA ASP A 401 3.90 -23.70 0.61
C ASP A 401 3.92 -22.15 0.66
N ALA A 402 5.09 -21.52 0.53
CA ALA A 402 5.25 -20.06 0.60
C ALA A 402 4.39 -19.30 -0.42
N SER A 403 3.97 -19.94 -1.52
CA SER A 403 3.07 -19.34 -2.52
C SER A 403 1.59 -19.52 -2.21
N GLU A 404 1.23 -20.28 -1.18
CA GLU A 404 -0.17 -20.55 -0.80
C GLU A 404 -0.69 -19.52 0.19
N TRP A 405 -1.87 -18.95 -0.09
CA TRP A 405 -2.52 -18.00 0.81
C TRP A 405 -3.12 -18.78 1.98
N ARG A 406 -2.36 -18.88 3.08
CA ARG A 406 -2.71 -19.66 4.27
C ARG A 406 -2.60 -18.81 5.54
N PRO A 407 -3.71 -18.20 5.99
CA PRO A 407 -3.74 -17.37 7.20
C PRO A 407 -3.23 -18.12 8.45
N GLU A 408 -3.50 -19.42 8.57
CA GLU A 408 -3.10 -20.27 9.70
C GLU A 408 -1.59 -20.22 9.99
N ARG A 409 -0.75 -19.87 8.99
CA ARG A 409 0.70 -19.67 9.17
C ARG A 409 1.06 -18.65 10.24
N TRP A 410 0.16 -17.71 10.53
CA TRP A 410 0.36 -16.66 11.52
C TRP A 410 -0.20 -17.01 12.90
N LEU A 411 -0.89 -18.16 13.03
CA LEU A 411 -1.35 -18.70 14.31
C LEU A 411 -0.35 -19.71 14.89
N GLU A 412 0.53 -20.23 14.04
CA GLU A 412 1.61 -21.15 14.38
C GLU A 412 2.92 -20.38 14.64
N PRO A 413 3.90 -20.98 15.34
CA PRO A 413 5.24 -20.42 15.40
C PRO A 413 5.82 -20.17 14.00
N ILE A 414 6.42 -18.99 13.80
CA ILE A 414 7.03 -18.63 12.52
C ILE A 414 8.21 -19.56 12.23
N PRO A 415 8.45 -19.95 10.96
CA PRO A 415 9.60 -20.78 10.61
C PRO A 415 10.91 -20.15 11.09
N ARG A 416 11.77 -20.95 11.72
CA ARG A 416 13.07 -20.52 12.26
C ARG A 416 13.92 -19.76 11.24
N ALA A 417 13.89 -20.17 9.98
CA ALA A 417 14.60 -19.48 8.88
C ALA A 417 14.13 -18.03 8.68
N VAL A 418 12.83 -17.74 8.84
CA VAL A 418 12.28 -16.37 8.78
C VAL A 418 12.72 -15.55 10.00
N GLU A 419 12.75 -16.17 11.18
CA GLU A 419 13.21 -15.50 12.41
C GLU A 419 14.69 -15.10 12.31
N GLU A 420 15.54 -16.03 11.87
CA GLU A 420 16.99 -15.84 11.71
C GLU A 420 17.35 -14.91 10.54
N ALA A 421 16.48 -14.80 9.52
CA ALA A 421 16.68 -13.89 8.40
C ALA A 421 16.64 -12.41 8.80
N HIS A 422 16.05 -12.07 9.96
CA HIS A 422 15.97 -10.71 10.49
C HIS A 422 15.44 -9.67 9.47
N ILE A 423 14.37 -10.03 8.76
CA ILE A 423 13.74 -9.19 7.75
C ILE A 423 13.43 -7.80 8.35
N PRO A 424 13.99 -6.70 7.80
CA PRO A 424 14.05 -5.39 8.47
C PRO A 424 12.75 -4.58 8.40
N GLY A 425 11.63 -5.21 8.06
CA GLY A 425 10.36 -4.53 7.88
C GLY A 425 9.73 -4.05 9.18
N VAL A 426 9.01 -2.92 9.14
CA VAL A 426 8.31 -2.41 10.34
C VAL A 426 7.11 -3.24 10.76
N TYR A 427 6.60 -4.08 9.86
CA TYR A 427 5.65 -5.12 10.21
C TYR A 427 6.40 -6.43 10.33
N SER A 428 6.45 -7.01 11.53
CA SER A 428 7.36 -8.12 11.85
C SER A 428 7.35 -9.21 10.77
N HIS A 429 8.55 -9.58 10.33
CA HIS A 429 8.82 -10.59 9.30
C HIS A 429 8.35 -10.25 7.87
N LEU A 430 7.83 -9.05 7.61
CA LEU A 430 7.32 -8.66 6.28
C LEU A 430 7.97 -7.38 5.77
N MET A 431 8.38 -7.39 4.50
CA MET A 431 8.91 -6.22 3.80
C MET A 431 7.83 -5.30 3.20
N THR A 432 6.54 -5.65 3.33
CA THR A 432 5.42 -4.93 2.71
C THR A 432 5.40 -3.44 3.05
N PHE A 433 5.70 -3.10 4.30
CA PHE A 433 5.76 -1.72 4.78
C PHE A 433 7.18 -1.15 4.82
N ILE A 434 8.15 -1.87 4.24
CA ILE A 434 9.58 -1.54 4.19
C ILE A 434 10.19 -1.36 5.60
N GLY A 435 11.50 -1.15 5.66
CA GLY A 435 12.28 -1.01 6.88
C GLY A 435 13.03 0.31 7.02
N GLY A 436 13.58 0.53 8.22
CA GLY A 436 14.49 1.64 8.52
C GLY A 436 13.87 3.04 8.43
N ASN A 437 14.69 4.04 8.10
CA ASN A 437 14.29 5.46 8.10
C ASN A 437 13.22 5.81 7.05
N LYS A 438 12.97 4.92 6.09
CA LYS A 438 12.01 5.08 5.00
C LYS A 438 10.84 4.10 5.09
N SER A 439 10.69 3.42 6.22
CA SER A 439 9.51 2.59 6.48
C SER A 439 8.22 3.39 6.43
N CYS A 440 7.13 2.72 6.08
CA CYS A 440 5.81 3.32 6.03
C CYS A 440 5.44 3.91 7.40
N ILE A 441 5.20 5.22 7.44
CA ILE A 441 4.78 5.92 8.66
C ILE A 441 3.32 5.59 9.01
N GLY A 442 2.48 5.36 8.01
CA GLY A 442 1.05 5.06 8.15
C GLY A 442 0.70 3.59 8.33
N PHE A 443 1.68 2.70 8.58
CA PHE A 443 1.39 1.25 8.60
C PHE A 443 0.36 0.86 9.67
N LYS A 444 0.37 1.52 10.83
CA LYS A 444 -0.65 1.29 11.87
C LYS A 444 -2.01 1.83 11.48
N PHE A 445 -2.08 3.00 10.87
CA PHE A 445 -3.32 3.55 10.31
C PHE A 445 -3.94 2.55 9.33
N ALA A 446 -3.14 2.06 8.37
CA ALA A 446 -3.58 1.08 7.39
C ALA A 446 -4.04 -0.24 8.05
N GLN A 447 -3.33 -0.74 9.07
CA GLN A 447 -3.76 -1.94 9.80
C GLN A 447 -5.13 -1.76 10.47
N ILE A 448 -5.35 -0.63 11.12
CA ILE A 448 -6.61 -0.33 11.82
C ILE A 448 -7.75 -0.25 10.82
N GLU A 449 -7.58 0.57 9.77
CA GLU A 449 -8.57 0.72 8.72
C GLU A 449 -8.90 -0.63 8.09
N PHE A 450 -7.88 -1.39 7.72
CA PHE A 450 -8.03 -2.67 7.06
C PHE A 450 -8.83 -3.66 7.92
N LYS A 451 -8.52 -3.76 9.21
CA LYS A 451 -9.26 -4.62 10.15
C LYS A 451 -10.69 -4.17 10.37
N MET A 452 -10.91 -2.87 10.60
CA MET A 452 -12.25 -2.34 10.90
C MET A 452 -13.20 -2.48 9.71
N VAL A 453 -12.71 -2.24 8.49
CA VAL A 453 -13.53 -2.44 7.28
C VAL A 453 -13.92 -3.91 7.14
N LEU A 454 -12.98 -4.84 7.31
CA LEU A 454 -13.30 -6.28 7.23
C LEU A 454 -14.25 -6.72 8.33
N LEU A 455 -14.05 -6.22 9.56
CA LEU A 455 -14.91 -6.49 10.69
C LEU A 455 -16.36 -6.10 10.39
N ILE A 456 -16.61 -4.90 9.88
CA ILE A 456 -17.99 -4.46 9.60
C ILE A 456 -18.57 -5.16 8.38
N LEU A 457 -17.82 -5.29 7.28
CA LEU A 457 -18.34 -5.91 6.06
C LEU A 457 -18.68 -7.40 6.25
N LEU A 458 -17.83 -8.17 6.94
CA LEU A 458 -18.05 -9.61 7.11
C LEU A 458 -19.13 -9.95 8.14
N GLN A 459 -19.47 -9.02 9.03
CA GLN A 459 -20.66 -9.14 9.88
C GLN A 459 -21.96 -9.12 9.08
N HIS A 460 -22.01 -8.34 8.00
CA HIS A 460 -23.26 -8.03 7.31
C HIS A 460 -23.38 -8.68 5.93
N PHE A 461 -22.27 -9.08 5.31
CA PHE A 461 -22.24 -9.58 3.96
C PHE A 461 -21.48 -10.91 3.85
N GLU A 462 -21.94 -11.74 2.92
CA GLU A 462 -21.22 -12.88 2.38
C GLU A 462 -20.72 -12.56 0.98
N PHE A 463 -19.42 -12.70 0.75
CA PHE A 463 -18.80 -12.47 -0.54
C PHE A 463 -18.62 -13.80 -1.28
N ARG A 464 -19.04 -13.84 -2.55
CA ARG A 464 -18.91 -15.02 -3.42
C ARG A 464 -18.23 -14.66 -4.73
N PRO A 465 -17.50 -15.60 -5.36
CA PRO A 465 -16.88 -15.35 -6.65
C PRO A 465 -17.95 -15.16 -7.73
N THR A 466 -17.77 -14.18 -8.61
CA THR A 466 -18.65 -13.95 -9.76
C THR A 466 -18.37 -14.91 -10.92
N GLY A 467 -17.36 -15.76 -10.81
CA GLY A 467 -16.81 -16.57 -11.91
C GLY A 467 -15.97 -15.78 -12.92
N LYS A 468 -15.96 -14.44 -12.85
CA LYS A 468 -15.13 -13.60 -13.72
C LYS A 468 -13.65 -13.73 -13.34
N LYS A 469 -12.80 -13.80 -14.37
CA LYS A 469 -11.34 -13.77 -14.21
C LYS A 469 -10.90 -12.34 -13.90
N ILE A 470 -10.27 -12.15 -12.75
CA ILE A 470 -9.69 -10.87 -12.33
C ILE A 470 -8.20 -10.90 -12.59
N PHE A 471 -7.69 -9.87 -13.27
CA PHE A 471 -6.26 -9.68 -13.50
C PHE A 471 -5.75 -8.52 -12.67
N TRP A 472 -4.86 -8.82 -11.73
CA TRP A 472 -4.20 -7.81 -10.92
C TRP A 472 -2.94 -7.32 -11.63
N ASN A 473 -3.03 -6.13 -12.23
CA ASN A 473 -1.89 -5.52 -12.90
C ASN A 473 -0.95 -4.91 -11.84
N PHE A 474 0.29 -5.41 -11.78
CA PHE A 474 1.33 -4.76 -11.00
C PHE A 474 1.90 -3.58 -11.79
N GLY A 475 1.60 -2.36 -11.34
CA GLY A 475 2.27 -1.17 -11.84
C GLY A 475 3.72 -1.16 -11.37
N LEU A 476 4.67 -0.98 -12.29
CA LEU A 476 6.02 -0.57 -11.92
C LEU A 476 5.93 0.89 -11.47
N LEU A 477 5.87 1.10 -10.14
CA LEU A 477 6.04 2.43 -9.56
C LEU A 477 7.39 3.02 -9.91
#